data_AF-A0A5P9GMW6-F1
#
_entry.id   AF-A0A5P9GMW6-F1
#
_cell.length_a   1.000
_cell.length_b   1.000
_cell.length_c   1.000
_cell.angle_alpha   90.00
_cell.angle_beta   90.00
_cell.angle_gamma   90.00
#
_symmetry.space_group_name_H-M   'P 1'
#
loop_
_entity.id
_entity.type
_entity.pdbx_description
1 polymer ?
#
loop_
_entity_poly.entity_id
_entity_poly.type
_entity_poly.pdbx_seq_one_letter_code
_entity_poly.pdbx_strand_id
1 'polypeptide(L)'
;MFVESLKHGYSNLLNFTGRDMRDQFWPFALFNVALALLVWLPFFAIEFIASFTRMRDFAEANPDKATIESGPGRFSITIHEHVPGLGPDFDTMLLPLAFVVPVLIALLAAAVARRLHDTGRRGWIGLVPAIIFLTAMFVMREVFSDVEQGARSDLFFAAFGLNLAANASLVVLVVLLCTGSEPRENAFGPPPA
;
A
#
# COMPACT_ATOMS: atom_id res chain seq x y z
N MET A 1 27.61 3.53 -4.99
CA MET A 1 26.25 3.49 -5.58
C MET A 1 25.16 3.25 -4.53
N PHE A 2 24.87 2.02 -4.05
CA PHE A 2 23.73 1.78 -3.12
C PHE A 2 23.78 2.60 -1.82
N VAL A 3 24.89 2.53 -1.07
CA VAL A 3 25.05 3.24 0.21
C VAL A 3 24.99 4.77 0.03
N GLU A 4 25.47 5.28 -1.10
CA GLU A 4 25.42 6.71 -1.42
C GLU A 4 23.99 7.16 -1.69
N SER A 5 23.20 6.36 -2.42
CA SER A 5 21.77 6.60 -2.60
C SER A 5 21.02 6.70 -1.28
N LEU A 6 21.31 5.79 -0.33
CA LEU A 6 20.70 5.82 1.00
C LEU A 6 21.11 7.07 1.78
N LYS A 7 22.42 7.37 1.83
CA LYS A 7 22.94 8.55 2.50
C LYS A 7 22.32 9.82 1.94
N HIS A 8 22.23 9.93 0.61
CA HIS A 8 21.62 11.07 -0.08
C HIS A 8 20.12 11.20 0.21
N GLY A 9 19.37 10.10 0.17
CA GLY A 9 17.94 10.11 0.47
C GLY A 9 17.67 10.54 1.91
N TYR A 10 18.37 9.94 2.88
CA TYR A 10 18.19 10.27 4.30
C TYR A 10 18.71 11.67 4.68
N SER A 11 19.77 12.17 4.03
CA SER A 11 20.25 13.55 4.28
C SER A 11 19.33 14.62 3.69
N ASN A 12 18.38 14.23 2.82
CA ASN A 12 17.50 15.14 2.11
C ASN A 12 16.00 14.84 2.30
N LEU A 13 15.61 14.20 3.41
CA LEU A 13 14.20 13.82 3.66
C LEU A 13 13.23 15.01 3.58
N LEU A 14 13.68 16.22 3.91
CA LEU A 14 12.88 17.44 3.91
C LEU A 14 13.24 18.40 2.76
N ASN A 15 14.17 18.01 1.89
CA ASN A 15 14.61 18.84 0.77
C ASN A 15 13.86 18.45 -0.51
N PHE A 16 12.81 19.21 -0.83
CA PHE A 16 12.00 19.02 -2.03
C PHE A 16 12.60 19.69 -3.28
N THR A 17 13.75 20.35 -3.18
CA THR A 17 14.36 21.11 -4.27
C THR A 17 15.48 20.31 -4.94
N GLY A 18 15.73 20.61 -6.22
CA GLY A 18 16.71 19.92 -7.04
C GLY A 18 16.16 18.66 -7.71
N ARG A 19 17.09 17.82 -8.18
CA ARG A 19 16.84 16.71 -9.11
C ARG A 19 17.59 15.48 -8.64
N ASP A 20 16.91 14.33 -8.61
CA ASP A 20 17.50 13.03 -8.29
C ASP A 20 17.49 12.15 -9.54
N MET A 21 18.62 11.56 -9.92
CA MET A 21 18.70 10.58 -11.02
C MET A 21 18.06 9.24 -10.64
N ARG A 22 17.75 8.39 -11.64
CA ARG A 22 17.03 7.11 -11.42
C ARG A 22 17.86 6.11 -10.62
N ASP A 23 19.16 6.08 -10.90
CA ASP A 23 20.16 5.23 -10.25
C ASP A 23 20.41 5.65 -8.80
N GLN A 24 20.21 6.93 -8.48
CA GLN A 24 20.18 7.42 -7.11
C GLN A 24 18.84 7.13 -6.41
N PHE A 25 17.72 7.37 -7.09
CA PHE A 25 16.37 7.25 -6.54
C PHE A 25 15.96 5.80 -6.22
N TRP A 26 16.07 4.88 -7.19
CA TRP A 26 15.49 3.53 -7.05
C TRP A 26 16.09 2.70 -5.91
N PRO A 27 17.41 2.70 -5.66
CA PRO A 27 17.97 2.02 -4.50
C PRO A 27 17.39 2.49 -3.17
N PHE A 28 17.19 3.80 -3.01
CA PHE A 28 16.59 4.39 -1.81
C PHE A 28 15.09 4.05 -1.71
N ALA A 29 14.35 4.17 -2.82
CA ALA A 29 12.93 3.87 -2.85
C ALA A 29 12.65 2.39 -2.53
N LEU A 30 13.33 1.47 -3.21
CA LEU A 30 13.16 0.03 -3.02
C LEU A 30 13.58 -0.42 -1.62
N PHE A 31 14.64 0.17 -1.05
CA PHE A 31 15.03 -0.12 0.32
C PHE A 31 13.94 0.24 1.33
N ASN A 32 13.36 1.44 1.25
CA ASN A 32 12.30 1.85 2.17
C ASN A 32 11.00 1.06 1.94
N VAL A 33 10.66 0.71 0.69
CA VAL A 33 9.53 -0.18 0.40
C VAL A 33 9.75 -1.57 1.00
N ALA A 34 10.94 -2.15 0.83
CA ALA A 34 11.27 -3.44 1.41
C ALA A 34 11.24 -3.41 2.95
N LEU A 35 11.74 -2.32 3.55
CA LEU A 35 11.67 -2.11 5.00
C LEU A 35 10.21 -1.99 5.48
N ALA A 36 9.36 -1.26 4.77
CA ALA A 36 7.94 -1.16 5.09
C ALA A 36 7.25 -2.53 5.02
N LEU A 37 7.55 -3.35 4.01
CA LEU A 37 7.04 -4.72 3.90
C LEU A 37 7.57 -5.61 5.03
N LEU A 38 8.86 -5.51 5.36
CA LEU A 38 9.48 -6.24 6.47
C LEU A 38 8.80 -5.92 7.80
N VAL A 39 8.40 -4.66 8.01
CA VAL A 39 7.69 -4.24 9.22
C VAL A 39 6.25 -4.72 9.20
N TRP A 40 5.54 -4.62 8.08
CA TRP A 40 4.10 -4.92 8.01
C TRP A 40 3.77 -6.43 7.96
N LEU A 41 4.54 -7.22 7.20
CA LEU A 41 4.26 -8.65 6.97
C LEU A 41 4.17 -9.49 8.25
N PRO A 42 5.02 -9.28 9.30
CA PRO A 42 4.89 -10.00 10.55
C PRO A 42 3.54 -9.76 11.25
N PHE A 43 3.04 -8.52 11.30
CA PHE A 43 1.74 -8.24 11.92
C PHE A 43 0.60 -8.95 11.17
N PHE A 44 0.64 -8.90 9.84
CA PHE A 44 -0.31 -9.62 9.00
C PHE A 44 -0.25 -11.13 9.24
N ALA A 45 0.95 -11.71 9.28
CA ALA A 45 1.13 -13.14 9.50
C ALA A 45 0.67 -13.59 10.89
N ILE A 46 0.95 -12.81 11.94
CA ILE A 46 0.52 -13.10 13.31
C ILE A 46 -1.01 -13.12 13.38
N GLU A 47 -1.69 -12.12 12.82
CA GLU A 47 -3.16 -12.06 12.82
C GLU A 47 -3.76 -13.22 12.02
N PHE A 48 -3.19 -13.54 10.87
CA PHE A 48 -3.63 -14.69 10.07
C PHE A 48 -3.48 -15.99 10.85
N ILE A 49 -2.33 -16.24 11.48
CA ILE A 49 -2.12 -17.43 12.32
C ILE A 49 -3.13 -17.45 13.48
N ALA A 50 -3.35 -16.32 14.15
CA ALA A 50 -4.30 -16.21 15.26
C ALA A 50 -5.75 -16.52 14.82
N SER A 51 -6.18 -16.03 13.65
CA SER A 51 -7.50 -16.39 13.08
C SER A 51 -7.59 -17.88 12.75
N PHE A 52 -6.55 -18.48 12.17
CA PHE A 52 -6.52 -19.91 11.91
C PHE A 52 -6.60 -20.75 13.17
N THR A 53 -5.90 -20.34 14.24
CA THR A 53 -6.00 -20.99 15.55
C THR A 53 -7.43 -20.88 16.11
N ARG A 54 -8.05 -19.69 16.07
CA ARG A 54 -9.44 -19.49 16.50
C ARG A 54 -10.43 -20.40 15.73
N MET A 55 -10.31 -20.44 14.40
CA MET A 55 -11.14 -21.30 13.54
C MET A 55 -10.97 -22.79 13.88
N ARG A 56 -9.73 -23.23 14.10
CA ARG A 56 -9.43 -24.62 14.48
C ARG A 56 -10.02 -24.97 15.84
N ASP A 57 -9.77 -24.13 16.85
CA ASP A 57 -10.24 -24.37 18.21
C ASP A 57 -11.78 -24.39 18.28
N PHE A 58 -12.45 -23.55 17.48
CA PHE A 58 -13.91 -23.57 17.34
C PHE A 58 -14.43 -24.85 16.67
N ALA A 59 -13.76 -25.32 15.60
CA ALA A 59 -14.14 -26.53 14.90
C ALA A 59 -13.96 -27.79 15.76
N GLU A 60 -12.91 -27.85 16.58
CA GLU A 60 -12.70 -28.93 17.55
C GLU A 60 -13.76 -28.92 18.66
N ALA A 61 -14.15 -27.74 19.15
CA ALA A 61 -15.18 -27.60 20.18
C ALA A 61 -16.61 -27.86 19.67
N ASN A 62 -16.85 -27.68 18.36
CA ASN A 62 -18.17 -27.80 17.73
C ASN A 62 -18.10 -28.70 16.47
N PRO A 63 -17.87 -30.02 16.63
CA PRO A 63 -17.68 -30.95 15.52
C PRO A 63 -18.94 -31.11 14.64
N ASP A 64 -20.11 -30.75 15.15
CA ASP A 64 -21.38 -30.71 14.43
C ASP A 64 -21.54 -29.46 13.54
N LYS A 65 -20.79 -28.39 13.84
CA LYS A 65 -20.87 -27.09 13.16
C LYS A 65 -19.74 -26.84 12.15
N ALA A 66 -18.73 -27.71 12.12
CA ALA A 66 -17.57 -27.57 11.26
C ALA A 66 -17.30 -28.87 10.49
N THR A 67 -17.09 -28.75 9.18
CA THR A 67 -16.57 -29.85 8.36
C THR A 67 -15.09 -29.62 8.11
N ILE A 68 -14.25 -30.50 8.67
CA ILE A 68 -12.80 -30.48 8.49
C ILE A 68 -12.45 -31.45 7.36
N GLU A 69 -12.03 -30.91 6.22
CA GLU A 69 -11.47 -31.71 5.13
C GLU A 69 -9.93 -31.62 5.17
N SER A 70 -9.28 -32.74 5.47
CA SER A 70 -7.82 -32.89 5.44
C SER A 70 -7.40 -33.81 4.29
N GLY A 71 -6.77 -33.26 3.26
CA GLY A 71 -6.12 -33.99 2.16
C GLY A 71 -4.62 -33.69 2.07
N PRO A 72 -3.86 -34.36 1.16
CA PRO A 72 -2.45 -34.08 0.96
C PRO A 72 -2.23 -32.60 0.58
N GLY A 73 -1.79 -31.80 1.54
CA GLY A 73 -1.58 -30.35 1.36
C GLY A 73 -2.84 -29.47 1.37
N ARG A 74 -4.03 -30.00 1.69
CA ARG A 74 -5.28 -29.22 1.77
C ARG A 74 -5.90 -29.38 3.14
N PHE A 75 -5.87 -28.32 3.93
CA PHE A 75 -6.60 -28.22 5.19
C PHE A 75 -7.68 -27.17 5.00
N SER A 76 -8.94 -27.60 4.94
CA SER A 76 -10.10 -26.71 4.74
C SER A 76 -11.07 -26.92 5.88
N ILE A 77 -11.32 -25.86 6.66
CA ILE A 77 -12.37 -25.84 7.67
C ILE A 77 -13.55 -25.08 7.05
N THR A 78 -14.66 -25.78 6.82
CA THR A 78 -15.92 -25.15 6.41
C THR A 78 -16.80 -25.01 7.63
N ILE A 79 -17.14 -23.78 7.98
CA ILE A 79 -17.98 -23.46 9.14
C ILE A 79 -19.33 -23.05 8.59
N HIS A 80 -20.36 -23.82 8.92
CA HIS A 80 -21.68 -23.68 8.31
C HIS A 80 -22.51 -22.53 8.91
N GLU A 81 -22.02 -21.94 10.01
CA GLU A 81 -22.64 -20.82 10.70
C GLU A 81 -21.71 -19.60 10.73
N HIS A 82 -22.28 -18.39 10.62
CA HIS A 82 -21.52 -17.17 10.81
C HIS A 82 -21.23 -16.96 12.30
N VAL A 83 -19.97 -17.13 12.69
CA VAL A 83 -19.51 -16.92 14.07
C VAL A 83 -18.73 -15.60 14.14
N PRO A 84 -19.24 -14.58 14.86
CA PRO A 84 -18.54 -13.32 15.02
C PRO A 84 -17.16 -13.51 15.68
N GLY A 85 -16.15 -12.79 15.20
CA GLY A 85 -14.80 -12.81 15.79
C GLY A 85 -13.97 -14.05 15.48
N LEU A 86 -14.41 -14.91 14.54
CA LEU A 86 -13.65 -16.09 14.14
C LEU A 86 -12.66 -15.80 13.01
N GLY A 87 -13.04 -14.92 12.09
CA GLY A 87 -12.17 -14.43 11.03
C GLY A 87 -11.06 -13.51 11.54
N PRO A 88 -10.15 -13.08 10.65
CA PRO A 88 -9.13 -12.09 10.98
C PRO A 88 -9.76 -10.83 11.57
N ASP A 89 -9.16 -10.33 12.64
CA ASP A 89 -9.51 -9.06 13.22
C ASP A 89 -8.99 -7.93 12.32
N PHE A 90 -9.91 -7.24 11.64
CA PHE A 90 -9.56 -6.20 10.67
C PHE A 90 -8.89 -5.00 11.33
N ASP A 91 -9.21 -4.67 12.58
CA ASP A 91 -8.59 -3.55 13.27
C ASP A 91 -7.12 -3.86 13.56
N THR A 92 -6.85 -5.07 14.05
CA THR A 92 -5.49 -5.57 14.29
C THR A 92 -4.67 -5.66 13.00
N MET A 93 -5.32 -5.99 11.87
CA MET A 93 -4.68 -6.06 10.56
C MET A 93 -4.43 -4.68 9.92
N LEU A 94 -5.37 -3.75 10.07
CA LEU A 94 -5.34 -2.44 9.40
C LEU A 94 -4.55 -1.39 10.19
N LEU A 95 -4.50 -1.48 11.52
CA LEU A 95 -3.81 -0.49 12.35
C LEU A 95 -2.31 -0.36 12.01
N PRO A 96 -1.52 -1.45 11.88
CA PRO A 96 -0.13 -1.34 11.46
C PRO A 96 0.03 -0.70 10.07
N LEU A 97 -0.88 -1.00 9.14
CA LEU A 97 -0.88 -0.42 7.79
C LEU A 97 -1.11 1.10 7.84
N ALA A 98 -2.02 1.55 8.71
CA ALA A 98 -2.31 2.97 8.93
C ALA A 98 -1.11 3.76 9.48
N PHE A 99 -0.13 3.10 10.12
CA PHE A 99 1.13 3.73 10.54
C PHE A 99 2.24 3.59 9.49
N VAL A 100 2.42 2.40 8.91
CA VAL A 100 3.51 2.10 7.98
C VAL A 100 3.38 2.92 6.69
N VAL A 101 2.17 3.05 6.14
CA VAL A 101 1.96 3.74 4.86
C VAL A 101 2.29 5.23 4.94
N PRO A 102 1.78 6.02 5.91
CA PRO A 102 2.17 7.43 6.04
C PRO A 102 3.67 7.63 6.27
N VAL A 103 4.31 6.76 7.05
CA VAL A 103 5.76 6.81 7.26
C VAL A 103 6.51 6.56 5.95
N LEU A 104 6.13 5.56 5.17
CA LEU A 104 6.71 5.29 3.86
C LEU A 104 6.52 6.48 2.90
N ILE A 105 5.32 7.06 2.87
CA ILE A 105 5.03 8.25 2.07
C ILE A 105 5.94 9.40 2.50
N ALA A 106 6.08 9.67 3.81
CA ALA A 106 6.94 10.74 4.32
C ALA A 106 8.41 10.52 3.95
N LEU A 107 8.92 9.28 4.05
CA LEU A 107 10.29 8.93 3.69
C LEU A 107 10.58 9.12 2.19
N LEU A 108 9.58 8.88 1.33
CA LEU A 108 9.74 8.96 -0.12
C LEU A 108 9.34 10.31 -0.72
N ALA A 109 8.58 11.15 -0.02
CA ALA A 109 7.94 12.34 -0.58
C ALA A 109 8.93 13.29 -1.27
N ALA A 110 10.02 13.66 -0.59
CA ALA A 110 11.04 14.55 -1.15
C ALA A 110 11.78 13.90 -2.33
N ALA A 111 12.15 12.62 -2.22
CA ALA A 111 12.83 11.88 -3.28
C ALA A 111 11.96 11.74 -4.53
N VAL A 112 10.67 11.42 -4.37
CA VAL A 112 9.70 11.36 -5.48
C VAL A 112 9.54 12.72 -6.15
N ALA A 113 9.44 13.80 -5.37
CA ALA A 113 9.37 15.15 -5.92
C ALA A 113 10.61 15.49 -6.76
N ARG A 114 11.81 15.25 -6.24
CA ARG A 114 13.07 15.50 -6.97
C ARG A 114 13.26 14.58 -8.18
N ARG A 115 12.78 13.34 -8.12
CA ARG A 115 12.74 12.44 -9.29
C ARG A 115 11.80 12.97 -10.38
N LEU A 116 10.64 13.49 -10.01
CA LEU A 116 9.73 14.11 -10.96
C LEU A 116 10.32 15.40 -11.56
N HIS A 117 10.95 16.23 -10.73
CA HIS A 117 11.68 17.43 -11.15
C HIS A 117 12.78 17.11 -12.16
N ASP A 118 13.46 15.97 -12.00
CA ASP A 118 14.49 15.52 -12.94
C ASP A 118 13.96 15.27 -14.37
N THR A 119 12.67 15.02 -14.50
CA THR A 119 11.98 14.86 -15.79
C THR A 119 11.17 16.09 -16.21
N GLY A 120 11.40 17.23 -15.55
CA GLY A 120 10.69 18.50 -15.81
C GLY A 120 9.25 18.55 -15.29
N ARG A 121 8.84 17.60 -14.44
CA ARG A 121 7.47 17.49 -13.93
C ARG A 121 7.36 18.04 -12.52
N ARG A 122 6.18 18.56 -12.14
CA ARG A 122 5.94 19.09 -10.80
C ARG A 122 5.84 17.97 -9.77
N GLY A 123 6.47 18.13 -8.60
CA GLY A 123 6.51 17.11 -7.54
C GLY A 123 5.14 16.68 -6.98
N TRP A 124 4.13 17.56 -6.99
CA TRP A 124 2.78 17.24 -6.48
C TRP A 124 2.08 16.12 -7.27
N ILE A 125 2.52 15.82 -8.50
CA ILE A 125 2.03 14.67 -9.28
C ILE A 125 2.21 13.36 -8.48
N GLY A 126 3.24 13.27 -7.64
CA GLY A 126 3.45 12.13 -6.75
C GLY A 126 2.32 11.89 -5.74
N LEU A 127 1.52 12.90 -5.42
CA LEU A 127 0.40 12.78 -4.47
C LEU A 127 -0.90 12.31 -5.11
N VAL A 128 -1.02 12.39 -6.44
CA VAL A 128 -2.26 12.08 -7.17
C VAL A 128 -2.78 10.67 -6.85
N PRO A 129 -1.96 9.60 -6.89
CA PRO A 129 -2.45 8.26 -6.57
C PRO A 129 -2.95 8.12 -5.14
N ALA A 130 -2.26 8.76 -4.18
CA ALA A 130 -2.66 8.73 -2.78
C ALA A 130 -4.00 9.45 -2.56
N ILE A 131 -4.22 10.60 -3.20
CA ILE A 131 -5.49 11.34 -3.09
C ILE A 131 -6.66 10.52 -3.65
N ILE A 132 -6.49 9.92 -4.84
CA ILE A 132 -7.54 9.10 -5.44
C ILE A 132 -7.80 7.85 -4.59
N PHE A 133 -6.75 7.20 -4.08
CA PHE A 133 -6.87 6.04 -3.21
C PHE A 133 -7.61 6.35 -1.91
N LEU A 134 -7.25 7.44 -1.21
CA LEU A 134 -7.94 7.87 0.01
C LEU A 134 -9.40 8.23 -0.24
N THR A 135 -9.69 8.84 -1.40
CA THR A 135 -11.07 9.12 -1.83
C THR A 135 -11.83 7.80 -2.07
N ALA A 136 -11.21 6.83 -2.75
CA ALA A 136 -11.80 5.51 -2.96
C ALA A 136 -12.07 4.79 -1.65
N MET A 137 -11.13 4.84 -0.68
CA MET A 137 -11.31 4.26 0.65
C MET A 137 -12.45 4.91 1.41
N PHE A 138 -12.56 6.24 1.35
CA PHE A 138 -13.64 6.98 1.98
C PHE A 138 -15.01 6.58 1.40
N VAL A 139 -15.15 6.56 0.07
CA VAL A 139 -16.41 6.13 -0.57
C VAL A 139 -16.71 4.66 -0.27
N MET A 140 -15.69 3.79 -0.26
CA MET A 140 -15.87 2.37 0.05
C MET A 140 -16.34 2.16 1.49
N ARG A 141 -15.86 2.96 2.45
CA ARG A 141 -16.37 2.95 3.83
C ARG A 141 -17.87 3.24 3.88
N GLU A 142 -18.33 4.24 3.14
CA GLU A 142 -19.77 4.57 3.06
C GLU A 142 -20.58 3.44 2.41
N VAL A 143 -20.03 2.78 1.38
CA VAL A 143 -20.65 1.59 0.80
C VAL A 143 -20.84 0.50 1.85
N PHE A 144 -19.81 0.20 2.65
CA PHE A 144 -19.89 -0.83 3.70
C PHE A 144 -20.90 -0.50 4.80
N SER A 145 -21.04 0.77 5.20
CA SER A 145 -22.07 1.16 6.17
C SER A 145 -23.50 1.03 5.64
N ASP A 146 -23.71 1.16 4.32
CA ASP A 146 -25.03 1.04 3.68
C ASP A 146 -25.40 -0.42 3.32
N VAL A 147 -24.48 -1.39 3.44
CA VAL A 147 -24.77 -2.81 3.11
C VAL A 147 -25.91 -3.36 3.96
N GLU A 148 -26.03 -2.92 5.22
CA GLU A 148 -27.09 -3.35 6.14
C GLU A 148 -28.49 -2.86 5.72
N GLN A 149 -28.58 -1.86 4.83
CA GLN A 149 -29.84 -1.20 4.46
C GLN A 149 -30.27 -1.44 3.00
N GLY A 150 -29.51 -2.24 2.25
CA GLY A 150 -29.72 -2.49 0.82
C GLY A 150 -28.66 -1.78 0.00
N ALA A 151 -27.53 -2.46 -0.21
CA ALA A 151 -26.33 -1.92 -0.85
C ALA A 151 -26.65 -1.11 -2.12
N ARG A 152 -26.32 0.18 -2.09
CA ARG A 152 -26.39 1.09 -3.23
C ARG A 152 -25.37 0.69 -4.29
N SER A 153 -25.85 0.07 -5.37
CA SER A 153 -25.01 -0.42 -6.47
C SER A 153 -24.21 0.70 -7.15
N ASP A 154 -24.77 1.90 -7.23
CA ASP A 154 -24.13 3.07 -7.81
C ASP A 154 -22.90 3.53 -7.00
N LEU A 155 -23.01 3.59 -5.66
CA LEU A 155 -21.88 3.91 -4.79
C LEU A 155 -20.78 2.85 -4.87
N PHE A 156 -21.16 1.57 -4.94
CA PHE A 156 -20.20 0.48 -5.14
C PHE A 156 -19.42 0.65 -6.45
N PHE A 157 -20.10 0.87 -7.57
CA PHE A 157 -19.41 1.07 -8.86
C PHE A 157 -18.55 2.34 -8.88
N ALA A 158 -18.96 3.40 -8.16
CA ALA A 158 -18.15 4.59 -7.99
C ALA A 158 -16.86 4.31 -7.18
N ALA A 159 -16.97 3.61 -6.05
CA ALA A 159 -15.82 3.20 -5.23
C ALA A 159 -14.86 2.30 -6.03
N PHE A 160 -15.41 1.34 -6.76
CA PHE A 160 -14.65 0.45 -7.63
C PHE A 160 -13.93 1.22 -8.75
N GLY A 161 -14.62 2.14 -9.44
CA GLY A 161 -14.03 2.99 -10.47
C GLY A 161 -12.90 3.87 -9.93
N LEU A 162 -13.07 4.47 -8.75
CA LEU A 162 -12.03 5.24 -8.07
C LEU A 162 -10.82 4.36 -7.69
N ASN A 163 -11.05 3.12 -7.27
CA ASN A 163 -9.97 2.19 -6.99
C ASN A 163 -9.16 1.85 -8.25
N LEU A 164 -9.83 1.59 -9.38
CA LEU A 164 -9.16 1.37 -10.67
C LEU A 164 -8.37 2.62 -11.11
N ALA A 165 -8.94 3.81 -10.95
CA ALA A 165 -8.26 5.07 -11.24
C ALA A 165 -7.03 5.29 -10.34
N ALA A 166 -7.10 4.93 -9.06
CA ALA A 166 -5.96 4.99 -8.15
C ALA A 166 -4.82 4.08 -8.63
N ASN A 167 -5.13 2.82 -8.98
CA ASN A 167 -4.15 1.88 -9.52
C ASN A 167 -3.55 2.35 -10.85
N ALA A 168 -4.38 2.83 -11.77
CA ALA A 168 -3.90 3.37 -13.04
C ALA A 168 -2.97 4.58 -12.84
N SER A 169 -3.34 5.51 -11.95
CA SER A 169 -2.50 6.67 -11.63
C SER A 169 -1.18 6.29 -10.95
N LEU A 170 -1.17 5.22 -10.14
CA LEU A 170 0.05 4.69 -9.54
C LEU A 170 0.98 4.09 -10.60
N VAL A 171 0.43 3.33 -11.55
CA VAL A 171 1.19 2.79 -12.69
C VAL A 171 1.79 3.95 -13.50
N VAL A 172 1.00 4.98 -13.80
CA VAL A 172 1.49 6.19 -14.48
C VAL A 172 2.62 6.83 -13.68
N LEU A 173 2.46 7.03 -12.37
CA LEU A 173 3.52 7.59 -11.53
C LEU A 173 4.80 6.74 -11.58
N VAL A 174 4.71 5.43 -11.47
CA VAL A 174 5.87 4.53 -11.58
C VAL A 174 6.56 4.67 -12.95
N VAL A 175 5.81 4.73 -14.04
CA VAL A 175 6.37 4.98 -15.38
C VAL A 175 7.09 6.33 -15.45
N LEU A 176 6.52 7.38 -14.84
CA LEU A 176 7.17 8.69 -14.75
C LEU A 176 8.48 8.63 -13.97
N LEU A 177 8.53 7.88 -12.86
CA LEU A 177 9.74 7.70 -12.05
C LEU A 177 10.81 6.87 -12.78
N CYS A 178 10.41 5.97 -13.68
CA CYS A 178 11.31 5.21 -14.56
C CYS A 178 11.82 6.00 -15.78
N THR A 179 11.16 7.10 -16.14
CA THR A 179 11.50 7.91 -17.32
C THR A 179 12.93 8.46 -17.20
N GLY A 180 13.67 8.54 -18.32
CA GLY A 180 15.04 9.09 -18.33
C GLY A 180 15.11 10.56 -17.89
N SER A 181 16.27 10.96 -17.36
CA SER A 181 16.55 12.33 -16.92
C SER A 181 16.53 13.32 -18.10
N GLU A 182 16.05 14.56 -17.88
CA GLU A 182 16.18 15.63 -18.87
C GLU A 182 17.67 16.03 -18.96
N PRO A 183 18.33 15.92 -20.13
CA PRO A 183 19.76 16.20 -20.25
C PRO A 183 20.09 17.69 -20.17
N ARG A 184 19.09 18.56 -20.29
CA ARG A 184 19.24 20.02 -20.22
C ARG A 184 18.82 20.56 -18.85
N GLU A 185 19.19 21.80 -18.62
CA GLU A 185 18.63 22.58 -17.53
C GLU A 185 17.11 22.71 -17.70
N ASN A 186 16.39 22.55 -16.60
CA ASN A 186 14.94 22.73 -16.54
C ASN A 186 14.58 23.67 -15.38
N ALA A 187 13.28 23.90 -15.15
CA ALA A 187 12.80 24.81 -14.11
C ALA A 187 13.25 24.46 -12.67
N PHE A 188 13.81 23.27 -12.46
CA PHE A 188 14.27 22.75 -11.17
C PHE A 188 15.80 22.70 -11.05
N GLY A 189 16.51 23.28 -12.03
CA GLY A 189 17.95 23.46 -12.01
C GLY A 189 18.71 22.66 -13.07
N PRO A 190 20.05 22.73 -13.02
CA PRO A 190 20.92 22.04 -13.97
C PRO A 190 20.77 20.51 -13.83
N PRO A 191 21.19 19.74 -14.86
CA PRO A 191 21.26 18.30 -14.77
C PRO A 191 22.01 17.86 -13.50
N PRO A 192 21.54 16.83 -12.78
CA PRO A 192 22.30 16.26 -11.67
C PRO A 192 23.68 15.82 -12.16
N ALA A 193 24.69 16.02 -11.30
CA ALA A 193 26.09 15.71 -11.58
C ALA A 193 26.38 14.20 -11.54
#